data_AF-A0A3D4P3M6-F1
#
_entry.id   AF-A0A3D4P3M6-F1
#
_cell.length_a   1.000
_cell.length_b   1.000
_cell.length_c   1.000
_cell.angle_alpha   90.00
_cell.angle_beta   90.00
_cell.angle_gamma   90.00
#
_symmetry.space_group_name_H-M   'P 1'
#
loop_
_entity.id
_entity.type
_entity.pdbx_description
1 polymer ?
#
loop_
_entity_poly.entity_id
_entity_poly.type
_entity_poly.pdbx_seq_one_letter_code
_entity_poly.pdbx_strand_id
1 'polypeptide(L)'
;MDTVPPGVYFAKDFRRIILYDKSEKDRPRPTVQIFGGDFAEGRRIFSSKGTNVEYTVEKCRTGFKVTGKARGRLGRIEVFRGTAPREFLLNNWQSWGPLQKMRPGEGHQGIEEVMHTYSPYVFTPIPDVFKKGPVSDYFCAWPGCLVGFLSSRVAHPFFEIEGDELVGCLEYFDTVFDKPIPLEPLIILMNGSGWTPSGSPSPAGPESPVEELLEEYADLAAAENAVRIPARNPVGWSSWYQYFSNLQWEDVEKNLRLAREGFPFDVFQVDDGFEKDIGDWLTTKDGFRPLPDLARLITRHRCVAFLPCHLKRTQAASSRLS
;
A
#
# COMPACT_ATOMS: atom_id res chain seq x y z
N MET A 1 4.03 -26.23 35.38
CA MET A 1 4.86 -26.79 34.30
C MET A 1 4.08 -26.50 33.02
N ASP A 2 4.43 -25.56 32.14
CA ASP A 2 5.64 -24.78 31.99
C ASP A 2 5.28 -23.39 31.45
N THR A 3 5.84 -22.36 32.08
CA THR A 3 5.81 -20.98 31.63
C THR A 3 6.75 -20.84 30.44
N VAL A 4 6.23 -20.50 29.25
CA VAL A 4 7.06 -20.12 28.11
C VAL A 4 7.48 -18.66 28.31
N PRO A 5 8.78 -18.32 28.37
CA PRO A 5 9.22 -16.94 28.50
C PRO A 5 9.46 -16.34 27.10
N PRO A 6 8.92 -15.17 26.76
CA PRO A 6 9.42 -14.41 25.62
C PRO A 6 10.26 -13.23 26.13
N GLY A 7 11.47 -13.56 26.56
CA GLY A 7 12.60 -12.64 26.55
C GLY A 7 13.51 -13.02 25.38
N VAL A 8 13.20 -12.54 24.18
CA VAL A 8 14.21 -12.40 23.12
C VAL A 8 14.40 -10.91 22.91
N TYR A 9 15.37 -10.38 23.65
CA TYR A 9 15.94 -9.07 23.35
C TYR A 9 16.54 -9.14 21.94
N PHE A 10 15.86 -8.55 20.96
CA PHE A 10 16.42 -8.36 19.63
C PHE A 10 17.69 -7.52 19.77
N ALA A 11 18.82 -8.13 19.41
CA ALA A 11 20.13 -7.51 19.41
C ALA A 11 20.14 -6.20 18.58
N LYS A 12 20.96 -5.26 19.07
CA LYS A 12 21.36 -3.96 18.49
C LYS A 12 20.94 -3.72 17.02
N ASP A 13 20.19 -2.64 16.81
CA ASP A 13 19.68 -2.08 15.55
C ASP A 13 20.54 -2.35 14.29
N PHE A 14 20.21 -3.44 13.60
CA PHE A 14 20.47 -3.61 12.17
C PHE A 14 19.38 -2.95 11.29
N ARG A 15 18.32 -2.40 11.91
CA ARG A 15 17.00 -2.15 11.31
C ARG A 15 16.90 -0.98 10.34
N ARG A 16 17.95 -0.19 10.18
CA ARG A 16 17.95 0.91 9.21
C ARG A 16 19.33 1.12 8.62
N ILE A 17 19.41 1.03 7.29
CA ILE A 17 20.59 1.50 6.59
C ILE A 17 20.45 3.03 6.52
N ILE A 18 20.86 3.71 7.60
CA ILE A 18 20.90 5.18 7.68
C ILE A 18 22.06 5.67 6.82
N LEU A 19 21.75 6.50 5.82
CA LEU A 19 22.67 6.88 4.74
C LEU A 19 23.29 8.28 4.90
N TYR A 20 23.22 8.87 6.09
CA TYR A 20 23.89 10.13 6.42
C TYR A 20 24.68 9.99 7.73
N ASP A 21 25.82 10.69 7.80
CA ASP A 21 26.59 10.80 9.02
C ASP A 21 25.91 11.80 9.98
N LYS A 22 25.19 11.29 10.99
CA LYS A 22 24.58 12.12 12.05
C LYS A 22 25.59 12.98 12.82
N SER A 23 26.90 12.82 12.62
CA SER A 23 27.95 13.55 13.34
C SER A 23 28.12 15.01 12.91
N GLU A 24 27.69 15.40 11.71
CA GLU A 24 27.86 16.77 11.21
C GLU A 24 26.58 17.60 11.38
N LYS A 25 26.44 18.19 12.59
CA LYS A 25 25.36 19.13 12.93
C LYS A 25 25.39 20.47 12.16
N ASP A 26 26.43 20.72 11.35
CA ASP A 26 26.74 22.04 10.77
C ASP A 26 26.71 22.11 9.23
N ARG A 27 26.28 21.05 8.51
CA ARG A 27 26.07 21.19 7.06
C ARG A 27 24.70 21.83 6.78
N PRO A 28 24.61 22.82 5.86
CA PRO A 28 23.33 23.35 5.42
C PRO A 28 22.47 22.20 4.88
N ARG A 29 21.24 22.09 5.40
CA ARG A 29 20.33 20.98 5.09
C ARG A 29 20.03 20.97 3.58
N PRO A 30 20.32 19.87 2.87
CA PRO A 30 20.10 19.81 1.43
C PRO A 30 18.62 19.86 1.08
N THR A 31 18.32 20.44 -0.08
CA THR A 31 16.98 20.77 -0.56
C THR A 31 16.16 19.56 -1.01
N VAL A 32 16.80 18.48 -1.46
CA VAL A 32 16.29 17.08 -1.55
C VAL A 32 17.52 16.15 -1.66
N GLN A 33 17.48 14.95 -1.10
CA GLN A 33 18.49 13.90 -1.29
C GLN A 33 17.89 12.60 -1.83
N ILE A 34 18.67 11.90 -2.66
CA ILE A 34 18.36 10.57 -3.18
C ILE A 34 19.47 9.60 -2.79
N PHE A 35 19.13 8.54 -2.04
CA PHE A 35 20.09 7.61 -1.43
C PHE A 35 21.23 8.32 -0.65
N GLY A 36 20.90 9.41 0.05
CA GLY A 36 21.85 10.23 0.83
C GLY A 36 22.76 11.14 0.00
N GLY A 37 22.72 11.07 -1.33
CA GLY A 37 23.44 11.97 -2.23
C GLY A 37 22.59 13.17 -2.68
N ASP A 38 23.26 14.19 -3.22
CA ASP A 38 22.59 15.36 -3.79
C ASP A 38 21.62 14.95 -4.92
N PHE A 39 20.47 15.62 -4.97
CA PHE A 39 19.53 15.43 -6.06
C PHE A 39 20.12 15.95 -7.38
N ALA A 40 20.46 15.03 -8.29
CA ALA A 40 20.96 15.35 -9.62
C ALA A 40 20.60 14.26 -10.63
N GLU A 41 20.31 14.66 -11.87
CA GLU A 41 20.05 13.73 -12.96
C GLU A 41 21.27 12.83 -13.28
N GLY A 42 20.95 11.65 -13.81
CA GLY A 42 21.92 10.68 -14.29
C GLY A 42 22.07 9.46 -13.38
N ARG A 43 22.97 8.57 -13.81
CA ARG A 43 23.23 7.30 -13.14
C ARG A 43 24.22 7.47 -11.99
N ARG A 44 23.95 6.80 -10.88
CA ARG A 44 24.79 6.77 -9.67
C ARG A 44 24.82 5.37 -9.08
N ILE A 45 25.83 5.12 -8.28
CA ILE A 45 26.00 3.87 -7.54
C ILE A 45 26.21 4.23 -6.08
N PHE A 46 25.50 3.51 -5.23
CA PHE A 46 25.59 3.59 -3.79
C PHE A 46 25.97 2.20 -3.23
N SER A 47 26.81 2.15 -2.20
CA SER A 47 27.18 0.90 -1.53
C SER A 47 27.43 1.12 -0.05
N SER A 48 26.81 0.31 0.80
CA SER A 48 26.99 0.37 2.26
C SER A 48 26.58 -0.95 2.92
N LYS A 49 27.35 -1.39 3.91
CA LYS A 49 27.03 -2.55 4.78
C LYS A 49 26.57 -3.81 4.03
N GLY A 50 27.16 -4.10 2.87
CA GLY A 50 26.81 -5.27 2.06
C GLY A 50 25.58 -5.08 1.15
N THR A 51 25.01 -3.87 1.11
CA THR A 51 24.00 -3.44 0.15
C THR A 51 24.65 -2.64 -0.97
N ASN A 52 24.28 -2.93 -2.21
CA ASN A 52 24.70 -2.18 -3.38
C ASN A 52 23.47 -1.79 -4.20
N VAL A 53 23.36 -0.51 -4.51
CA VAL A 53 22.25 0.08 -5.26
C VAL A 53 22.82 0.81 -6.46
N GLU A 54 22.31 0.50 -7.64
CA GLU A 54 22.55 1.27 -8.86
C GLU A 54 21.25 1.96 -9.23
N TYR A 55 21.26 3.28 -9.35
CA TYR A 55 20.04 4.05 -9.63
C TYR A 55 20.29 5.14 -10.67
N THR A 56 19.22 5.57 -11.31
CA THR A 56 19.20 6.67 -12.26
C THR A 56 18.09 7.61 -11.87
N VAL A 57 18.40 8.91 -11.83
CA VAL A 57 17.41 9.99 -11.71
C VAL A 57 17.21 10.58 -13.11
N GLU A 58 15.97 10.61 -13.59
CA GLU A 58 15.62 11.08 -14.93
C GLU A 58 14.51 12.12 -14.82
N LYS A 59 14.66 13.25 -15.52
CA LYS A 59 13.58 14.24 -15.62
C LYS A 59 12.42 13.69 -16.45
N CYS A 60 11.20 13.88 -15.96
CA CYS A 60 9.96 13.62 -16.68
C CYS A 60 9.15 14.91 -16.83
N ARG A 61 8.00 14.84 -17.53
CA ARG A 61 7.17 16.00 -17.86
C ARG A 61 6.83 16.86 -16.64
N THR A 62 6.38 16.22 -15.57
CA THR A 62 5.87 16.87 -14.36
C THR A 62 6.78 16.63 -13.14
N GLY A 63 8.08 16.37 -13.35
CA GLY A 63 9.04 16.18 -12.25
C GLY A 63 10.18 15.24 -12.58
N PHE A 64 10.43 14.25 -11.72
CA PHE A 64 11.55 13.31 -11.86
C PHE A 64 11.20 11.89 -11.43
N LYS A 65 11.79 10.91 -12.12
CA LYS A 65 11.67 9.49 -11.82
C LYS A 65 13.01 8.94 -11.35
N VAL A 66 13.00 8.14 -10.29
CA VAL A 66 14.15 7.38 -9.82
C VAL A 66 13.89 5.90 -10.06
N THR A 67 14.76 5.26 -10.83
CA THR A 67 14.71 3.82 -11.11
C THR A 67 16.05 3.19 -10.76
N GLY A 68 16.10 1.87 -10.61
CA GLY A 68 17.37 1.21 -10.34
C GLY A 68 17.25 -0.26 -9.98
N LYS A 69 18.35 -0.79 -9.44
CA LYS A 69 18.45 -2.15 -8.93
C LYS A 69 19.19 -2.17 -7.60
N ALA A 70 18.84 -3.10 -6.74
CA ALA A 70 19.53 -3.36 -5.48
C ALA A 70 19.97 -4.83 -5.39
N ARG A 71 21.07 -5.09 -4.69
CA ARG A 71 21.56 -6.44 -4.35
C ARG A 71 22.20 -6.46 -2.97
N GLY A 72 22.33 -7.67 -2.42
CA GLY A 72 22.93 -7.90 -1.11
C GLY A 72 21.89 -8.08 0.00
N ARG A 73 22.26 -7.78 1.23
CA ARG A 73 21.37 -7.88 2.40
C ARG A 73 20.57 -6.60 2.57
N LEU A 74 19.34 -6.59 2.05
CA LEU A 74 18.50 -5.41 2.03
C LEU A 74 17.61 -5.39 3.27
N GLY A 75 17.85 -4.43 4.17
CA GLY A 75 16.93 -4.07 5.26
C GLY A 75 16.02 -2.91 4.82
N ARG A 76 15.90 -1.90 5.67
CA ARG A 76 15.28 -0.62 5.30
C ARG A 76 16.27 0.29 4.58
N ILE A 77 15.97 0.65 3.34
CA ILE A 77 16.77 1.55 2.52
C ILE A 77 16.07 2.90 2.44
N GLU A 78 16.78 3.96 2.84
CA GLU A 78 16.35 5.33 2.63
C GLU A 78 16.58 5.73 1.17
N VAL A 79 15.52 6.09 0.47
CA VAL A 79 15.56 6.47 -0.96
C VAL A 79 15.46 7.97 -1.13
N PHE A 80 14.58 8.62 -0.37
CA PHE A 80 14.28 10.04 -0.49
C PHE A 80 14.39 10.71 0.88
N ARG A 81 14.95 11.93 0.92
CA ARG A 81 14.87 12.82 2.07
C ARG A 81 14.64 14.25 1.59
N GLY A 82 13.72 14.97 2.21
CA GLY A 82 13.47 16.39 1.94
C GLY A 82 12.78 17.06 3.11
N THR A 83 12.55 18.37 3.02
CA THR A 83 11.81 19.11 4.06
C THR A 83 10.38 18.59 4.18
N ALA A 84 9.94 18.30 5.41
CA ALA A 84 8.57 17.90 5.67
C ALA A 84 7.60 19.06 5.37
N PRO A 85 6.50 18.82 4.64
CA PRO A 85 5.46 19.82 4.48
C PRO A 85 4.75 20.09 5.82
N ARG A 86 4.20 21.30 5.97
CA ARG A 86 3.43 21.67 7.18
C ARG A 86 2.15 20.84 7.36
N GLU A 87 1.58 20.40 6.24
CA GLU A 87 0.40 19.54 6.16
C GLU A 87 0.56 18.66 4.92
N PHE A 88 0.19 17.39 5.03
CA PHE A 88 0.27 16.42 3.94
C PHE A 88 -0.91 15.44 3.98
N LEU A 89 -1.22 14.86 2.83
CA LEU A 89 -2.13 13.75 2.68
C LEU A 89 -1.38 12.45 2.99
N LEU A 90 -1.74 11.82 4.10
CA LEU A 90 -1.29 10.50 4.51
C LEU A 90 -2.18 9.43 3.88
N ASN A 91 -1.58 8.38 3.34
CA ASN A 91 -2.25 7.21 2.80
C ASN A 91 -1.88 5.94 3.60
N ASN A 92 -2.86 5.11 3.98
CA ASN A 92 -2.59 3.82 4.59
C ASN A 92 -2.39 2.70 3.55
N TRP A 93 -1.62 1.67 3.90
CA TRP A 93 -1.27 0.59 2.98
C TRP A 93 -2.43 -0.31 2.52
N GLN A 94 -3.57 -0.28 3.21
CA GLN A 94 -4.71 -1.19 2.96
C GLN A 94 -6.07 -0.50 3.10
N SER A 95 -7.11 -1.17 2.61
CA SER A 95 -8.44 -0.62 2.33
C SER A 95 -9.20 0.00 3.50
N TRP A 96 -8.97 -0.45 4.74
CA TRP A 96 -9.67 0.05 5.93
C TRP A 96 -8.94 1.18 6.64
N GLY A 97 -7.70 1.47 6.24
CA GLY A 97 -6.92 2.53 6.85
C GLY A 97 -7.26 3.90 6.30
N PRO A 98 -6.87 4.96 7.03
CA PRO A 98 -7.21 6.32 6.61
C PRO A 98 -6.42 6.76 5.39
N LEU A 99 -7.10 7.52 4.53
CA LEU A 99 -6.50 8.49 3.62
C LEU A 99 -6.93 9.87 4.13
N GLN A 100 -6.02 10.60 4.77
CA GLN A 100 -6.39 11.83 5.49
C GLN A 100 -5.27 12.86 5.55
N LYS A 101 -5.66 14.12 5.77
CA LYS A 101 -4.71 15.19 6.04
C LYS A 101 -4.10 15.02 7.42
N MET A 102 -2.79 15.22 7.51
CA MET A 102 -1.98 15.09 8.71
C MET A 102 -0.95 16.22 8.79
N ARG A 103 -0.45 16.48 9.99
CA ARG A 103 0.66 17.41 10.27
C ARG A 103 1.82 16.69 10.94
N PRO A 104 3.07 17.17 10.77
CA PRO A 104 4.20 16.69 11.55
C PRO A 104 3.90 16.71 13.07
N GLY A 105 4.11 15.59 13.75
CA GLY A 105 3.88 15.42 15.19
C GLY A 105 2.48 14.93 15.57
N GLU A 106 1.54 14.83 14.63
CA GLU A 106 0.25 14.18 14.89
C GLU A 106 0.38 12.65 14.91
N GLY A 107 -0.39 12.00 15.79
CA GLY A 107 -0.45 10.54 15.89
C GLY A 107 -1.66 9.93 15.19
N HIS A 108 -1.68 8.61 15.10
CA HIS A 108 -2.76 7.83 14.50
C HIS A 108 -3.94 7.66 15.47
N GLN A 109 -4.79 8.68 15.62
CA GLN A 109 -5.92 8.64 16.56
C GLN A 109 -6.88 7.48 16.26
N GLY A 110 -7.23 6.69 17.29
CA GLY A 110 -8.18 5.57 17.20
C GLY A 110 -7.64 4.29 16.53
N ILE A 111 -6.50 4.36 15.83
CA ILE A 111 -5.91 3.20 15.16
C ILE A 111 -5.26 2.23 16.16
N GLU A 112 -4.63 2.77 17.21
CA GLU A 112 -3.90 1.98 18.20
C GLU A 112 -4.79 0.95 18.91
N GLU A 113 -6.04 1.31 19.23
CA GLU A 113 -7.00 0.41 19.88
C GLU A 113 -7.39 -0.77 18.98
N VAL A 114 -7.61 -0.50 17.69
CA VAL A 114 -7.93 -1.55 16.70
C VAL A 114 -6.72 -2.47 16.50
N MET A 115 -5.51 -1.91 16.40
CA MET A 115 -4.28 -2.71 16.29
C MET A 115 -4.04 -3.58 17.53
N HIS A 116 -4.32 -3.06 18.72
CA HIS A 116 -4.22 -3.82 19.97
C HIS A 116 -5.24 -4.95 20.03
N THR A 117 -6.47 -4.72 19.54
CA THR A 117 -7.57 -5.67 19.59
C THR A 117 -7.43 -6.80 18.57
N TYR A 118 -7.06 -6.47 17.33
CA TYR A 118 -7.07 -7.41 16.21
C TYR A 118 -5.68 -7.92 15.84
N SER A 119 -4.77 -7.01 15.49
CA SER A 119 -3.39 -7.34 15.14
C SER A 119 -2.55 -6.07 14.99
N PRO A 120 -1.27 -6.08 15.42
CA PRO A 120 -0.36 -4.96 15.18
C PRO A 120 -0.03 -4.75 13.70
N TYR A 121 -0.54 -5.61 12.81
CA TYR A 121 -0.29 -5.53 11.38
C TYR A 121 -1.50 -5.09 10.56
N VAL A 122 -2.66 -4.77 11.17
CA VAL A 122 -3.86 -4.38 10.41
C VAL A 122 -3.57 -3.14 9.54
N PHE A 123 -2.94 -2.13 10.12
CA PHE A 123 -2.72 -0.83 9.45
C PHE A 123 -1.28 -0.61 9.01
N THR A 124 -0.36 -1.53 9.24
CA THR A 124 1.03 -1.37 8.80
C THR A 124 1.78 -2.70 8.81
N PRO A 125 2.73 -2.94 7.89
CA PRO A 125 3.67 -4.04 8.01
C PRO A 125 4.92 -3.67 8.84
N ILE A 126 5.07 -2.41 9.24
CA ILE A 126 6.24 -1.85 9.94
C ILE A 126 5.85 -1.21 11.29
N PRO A 127 5.29 -2.00 12.23
CA PRO A 127 4.78 -1.47 13.50
C PRO A 127 5.84 -0.76 14.35
N ASP A 128 7.13 -1.06 14.15
CA ASP A 128 8.23 -0.37 14.84
C ASP A 128 8.42 1.09 14.38
N VAL A 129 8.02 1.43 13.15
CA VAL A 129 8.02 2.79 12.61
C VAL A 129 6.72 3.48 12.95
N PHE A 130 5.60 2.80 12.69
CA PHE A 130 4.26 3.35 12.86
C PHE A 130 3.99 3.85 14.28
N LYS A 131 4.55 3.17 15.29
CA LYS A 131 4.45 3.60 16.70
C LYS A 131 5.19 4.90 17.05
N LYS A 132 6.06 5.41 16.16
CA LYS A 132 6.89 6.60 16.41
C LYS A 132 6.24 7.89 15.91
N GLY A 133 5.28 7.79 15.00
CA GLY A 133 4.69 8.95 14.35
C GLY A 133 3.96 8.58 13.05
N PRO A 134 3.54 9.59 12.28
CA PRO A 134 2.72 9.38 11.10
C PRO A 134 3.52 8.68 9.99
N VAL A 135 2.93 7.63 9.42
CA VAL A 135 3.46 6.88 8.27
C VAL A 135 2.49 6.96 7.09
N SER A 136 2.99 7.38 5.93
CA SER A 136 2.25 7.37 4.67
C SER A 136 2.78 6.29 3.75
N ASP A 137 1.98 5.28 3.47
CA ASP A 137 2.33 4.14 2.63
C ASP A 137 2.14 4.47 1.15
N TYR A 138 3.05 3.97 0.30
CA TYR A 138 3.09 4.17 -1.16
C TYR A 138 3.36 5.61 -1.64
N PHE A 139 2.62 6.61 -1.18
CA PHE A 139 2.80 8.01 -1.58
C PHE A 139 2.53 8.97 -0.43
N CYS A 140 3.01 10.21 -0.58
CA CYS A 140 2.71 11.35 0.26
C CYS A 140 2.53 12.57 -0.64
N ALA A 141 1.49 13.37 -0.39
CA ALA A 141 1.15 14.49 -1.26
C ALA A 141 0.79 15.74 -0.45
N TRP A 142 1.05 16.92 -1.01
CA TRP A 142 0.70 18.21 -0.42
C TRP A 142 0.50 19.23 -1.55
N PRO A 143 -0.02 20.44 -1.29
CA PRO A 143 -0.28 21.40 -2.36
C PRO A 143 0.92 21.60 -3.29
N GLY A 144 0.71 21.33 -4.58
CA GLY A 144 1.71 21.45 -5.64
C GLY A 144 2.82 20.39 -5.70
N CYS A 145 2.80 19.34 -4.87
CA CYS A 145 3.83 18.31 -4.89
C CYS A 145 3.32 16.92 -4.46
N LEU A 146 3.86 15.87 -5.07
CA LEU A 146 3.63 14.48 -4.70
C LEU A 146 4.95 13.72 -4.77
N VAL A 147 5.22 12.89 -3.77
CA VAL A 147 6.31 11.91 -3.81
C VAL A 147 5.70 10.53 -3.58
N GLY A 148 5.94 9.58 -4.48
CA GLY A 148 5.33 8.26 -4.38
C GLY A 148 6.09 7.17 -5.11
N PHE A 149 5.94 5.94 -4.65
CA PHE A 149 6.52 4.77 -5.28
C PHE A 149 5.48 4.12 -6.21
N LEU A 150 5.88 3.84 -7.44
CA LEU A 150 4.97 3.37 -8.49
C LEU A 150 4.62 1.88 -8.35
N SER A 151 5.32 1.12 -7.50
CA SER A 151 5.04 -0.29 -7.26
C SER A 151 5.44 -0.74 -5.85
N SER A 152 4.97 -1.92 -5.46
CA SER A 152 5.32 -2.60 -4.21
C SER A 152 5.38 -4.12 -4.49
N ARG A 153 6.34 -4.55 -5.30
CA ARG A 153 6.47 -5.95 -5.76
C ARG A 153 7.33 -6.80 -4.83
N VAL A 154 8.38 -6.21 -4.28
CA VAL A 154 9.34 -6.86 -3.40
C VAL A 154 9.44 -6.12 -2.08
N ALA A 155 9.67 -4.80 -2.13
CA ALA A 155 9.74 -3.98 -0.93
C ALA A 155 8.37 -3.38 -0.60
N HIS A 156 8.21 -3.02 0.67
CA HIS A 156 7.13 -2.15 1.11
C HIS A 156 7.62 -0.68 1.12
N PRO A 157 7.10 0.17 0.22
CA PRO A 157 7.44 1.58 0.20
C PRO A 157 6.57 2.39 1.15
N PHE A 158 7.20 3.30 1.90
CA PHE A 158 6.51 4.19 2.82
C PHE A 158 7.28 5.49 3.03
N PHE A 159 6.63 6.45 3.66
CA PHE A 159 7.18 7.72 4.08
C PHE A 159 6.97 7.92 5.59
N GLU A 160 8.01 8.37 6.29
CA GLU A 160 7.97 8.76 7.70
C GLU A 160 8.40 10.21 7.89
N ILE A 161 8.04 10.81 9.03
CA ILE A 161 8.52 12.13 9.44
C ILE A 161 9.59 11.98 10.51
N GLU A 162 10.77 12.54 10.26
CA GLU A 162 11.88 12.61 11.21
C GLU A 162 12.25 14.07 11.50
N GLY A 163 11.82 14.56 12.66
CA GLY A 163 11.99 15.98 12.98
C GLY A 163 11.19 16.83 11.99
N ASP A 164 11.89 17.61 11.17
CA ASP A 164 11.32 18.45 10.11
C ASP A 164 11.57 17.91 8.70
N GLU A 165 11.91 16.62 8.57
CA GLU A 165 12.21 15.98 7.30
C GLU A 165 11.19 14.88 6.97
N LEU A 166 10.78 14.84 5.70
CA LEU A 166 10.04 13.73 5.10
C LEU A 166 11.04 12.73 4.53
N VAL A 167 10.91 11.46 4.90
CA VAL A 167 11.84 10.41 4.51
C VAL A 167 11.09 9.28 3.82
N GLY A 168 11.42 9.01 2.55
CA GLY A 168 10.89 7.91 1.77
C GLY A 168 11.79 6.69 1.84
N CYS A 169 11.24 5.55 2.23
CA CYS A 169 11.97 4.32 2.48
C CYS A 169 11.40 3.15 1.66
N LEU A 170 12.26 2.16 1.40
CA LEU A 170 11.90 0.82 0.95
C LEU A 170 12.26 -0.18 2.04
N GLU A 171 11.27 -0.87 2.61
CA GLU A 171 11.45 -1.94 3.57
C GLU A 171 11.54 -3.30 2.86
N TYR A 172 12.69 -3.97 2.97
CA TYR A 172 12.94 -5.30 2.42
C TYR A 172 12.95 -6.40 3.50
N PHE A 173 12.69 -6.07 4.76
CA PHE A 173 12.59 -7.03 5.88
C PHE A 173 13.85 -7.89 6.05
N ASP A 174 15.02 -7.28 5.91
CA ASP A 174 16.35 -7.92 6.02
C ASP A 174 16.60 -9.07 5.03
N THR A 175 15.90 -9.08 3.90
CA THR A 175 16.00 -10.12 2.87
C THR A 175 17.34 -10.04 2.11
N VAL A 176 17.95 -11.20 1.85
CA VAL A 176 19.20 -11.31 1.08
C VAL A 176 18.90 -11.64 -0.38
N PHE A 177 19.49 -10.87 -1.29
CA PHE A 177 19.40 -11.08 -2.73
C PHE A 177 20.78 -11.25 -3.35
N ASP A 178 21.09 -12.46 -3.83
CA ASP A 178 22.36 -12.76 -4.52
C ASP A 178 22.45 -12.12 -5.90
N LYS A 179 21.30 -11.88 -6.54
CA LYS A 179 21.18 -11.24 -7.85
C LYS A 179 20.55 -9.85 -7.70
N PRO A 180 20.93 -8.86 -8.54
CA PRO A 180 20.26 -7.58 -8.57
C PRO A 180 18.77 -7.73 -8.87
N ILE A 181 17.93 -7.15 -8.00
CA ILE A 181 16.49 -7.02 -8.19
C ILE A 181 16.15 -5.56 -8.54
N PRO A 182 15.07 -5.31 -9.31
CA PRO A 182 14.57 -3.95 -9.51
C PRO A 182 14.22 -3.28 -8.18
N LEU A 183 14.51 -1.99 -8.06
CA LEU A 183 13.90 -1.13 -7.04
C LEU A 183 12.43 -0.90 -7.38
N GLU A 184 11.62 -0.59 -6.37
CA GLU A 184 10.32 0.04 -6.60
C GLU A 184 10.57 1.48 -7.11
N PRO A 185 10.11 1.87 -8.30
CA PRO A 185 10.41 3.19 -8.85
C PRO A 185 9.80 4.31 -8.00
N LEU A 186 10.57 5.35 -7.68
CA LEU A 186 10.08 6.56 -7.03
C LEU A 186 9.74 7.61 -8.10
N ILE A 187 8.62 8.30 -7.96
CA ILE A 187 8.26 9.48 -8.72
C ILE A 187 8.15 10.68 -7.78
N ILE A 188 8.68 11.82 -8.22
CA ILE A 188 8.52 13.12 -7.58
C ILE A 188 7.82 14.01 -8.60
N LEU A 189 6.58 14.42 -8.31
CA LEU A 189 5.75 15.23 -9.18
C LEU A 189 5.53 16.63 -8.59
N MET A 190 5.51 17.66 -9.44
CA MET A 190 5.44 19.05 -8.99
C MET A 190 4.68 19.93 -10.00
N ASN A 191 3.85 20.85 -9.50
CA ASN A 191 3.17 21.84 -10.33
C ASN A 191 4.05 23.07 -10.60
N GLY A 192 4.23 23.42 -11.87
CA GLY A 192 4.90 24.66 -12.28
C GLY A 192 6.44 24.60 -12.27
N SER A 193 7.04 25.40 -13.15
CA SER A 193 8.46 25.39 -13.56
C SER A 193 9.49 25.85 -12.51
N GLY A 194 9.15 25.85 -11.22
CA GLY A 194 9.86 26.61 -10.18
C GLY A 194 10.79 25.85 -9.24
N TRP A 195 10.88 24.52 -9.31
CA TRP A 195 11.83 23.79 -8.46
C TRP A 195 13.21 23.69 -9.13
N THR A 196 14.20 24.32 -8.50
CA THR A 196 15.61 24.03 -8.76
C THR A 196 16.12 23.07 -7.68
N PRO A 197 17.02 22.13 -8.00
CA PRO A 197 17.63 21.23 -7.01
C PRO A 197 18.25 21.92 -5.79
N SER A 198 18.53 23.23 -5.90
CA SER A 198 19.11 24.11 -4.89
C SER A 198 18.10 24.92 -4.07
N GLY A 199 16.79 24.82 -4.36
CA GLY A 199 15.73 25.56 -3.68
C GLY A 199 14.82 24.62 -2.92
N SER A 200 14.46 24.97 -1.68
CA SER A 200 13.33 24.34 -0.99
C SER A 200 12.14 24.41 -1.94
N PRO A 201 11.22 23.41 -1.97
CA PRO A 201 9.96 23.60 -2.65
C PRO A 201 9.38 24.91 -2.16
N SER A 202 9.39 25.94 -3.03
CA SER A 202 8.61 27.13 -2.76
C SER A 202 7.20 26.60 -2.65
N PRO A 203 6.51 26.75 -1.50
CA PRO A 203 5.16 26.24 -1.39
C PRO A 203 4.43 26.88 -2.55
N ALA A 204 4.05 26.04 -3.52
CA ALA A 204 3.11 26.46 -4.52
C ALA A 204 1.95 27.06 -3.70
N GLY A 205 1.54 28.27 -4.04
CA GLY A 205 0.56 28.98 -3.23
C GLY A 205 -0.65 28.08 -2.96
N PRO A 206 -1.50 28.40 -1.98
CA PRO A 206 -2.71 27.63 -1.66
C PRO A 206 -3.65 27.34 -2.86
N GLU A 207 -3.36 27.89 -4.04
CA GLU A 207 -4.00 27.67 -5.33
C GLU A 207 -3.33 26.60 -6.23
N SER A 208 -2.33 25.84 -5.77
CA SER A 208 -1.74 24.77 -6.60
C SER A 208 -2.39 23.41 -6.31
N PRO A 209 -3.33 22.96 -7.16
CA PRO A 209 -4.13 21.76 -6.91
C PRO A 209 -3.25 20.50 -6.92
N VAL A 210 -3.40 19.64 -5.92
CA VAL A 210 -2.66 18.36 -5.83
C VAL A 210 -3.37 17.24 -6.60
N GLU A 211 -4.63 17.47 -6.98
CA GLU A 211 -5.53 16.54 -7.65
C GLU A 211 -4.95 16.05 -8.98
N GLU A 212 -4.45 16.95 -9.83
CA GLU A 212 -3.82 16.60 -11.11
C GLU A 212 -2.56 15.73 -10.91
N LEU A 213 -1.81 15.96 -9.83
CA LEU A 213 -0.62 15.17 -9.51
C LEU A 213 -0.99 13.78 -9.00
N LEU A 214 -2.09 13.66 -8.24
CA LEU A 214 -2.62 12.38 -7.78
C LEU A 214 -3.14 11.55 -8.96
N GLU A 215 -3.81 12.18 -9.92
CA GLU A 215 -4.26 11.54 -11.17
C GLU A 215 -3.06 11.05 -11.99
N GLU A 216 -2.05 11.90 -12.22
CA GLU A 216 -0.84 11.51 -12.94
C GLU A 216 -0.07 10.39 -12.22
N TYR A 217 0.02 10.45 -10.88
CA TYR A 217 0.61 9.37 -10.09
C TYR A 217 -0.15 8.05 -10.26
N ALA A 218 -1.48 8.08 -10.22
CA ALA A 218 -2.32 6.89 -10.41
C ALA A 218 -2.13 6.27 -11.80
N ASP A 219 -2.06 7.10 -12.86
CA ASP A 219 -1.78 6.65 -14.23
C ASP A 219 -0.39 6.02 -14.36
N LEU A 220 0.63 6.65 -13.77
CA LEU A 220 2.00 6.13 -13.77
C LEU A 220 2.10 4.80 -12.99
N ALA A 221 1.43 4.69 -11.84
CA ALA A 221 1.36 3.46 -11.06
C ALA A 221 0.58 2.36 -11.81
N ALA A 222 -0.53 2.70 -12.47
CA ALA A 222 -1.29 1.78 -13.28
C ALA A 222 -0.46 1.23 -14.45
N ALA A 223 0.28 2.10 -15.14
CA ALA A 223 1.18 1.72 -16.22
C ALA A 223 2.34 0.84 -15.72
N GLU A 224 2.98 1.22 -14.61
CA GLU A 224 4.06 0.45 -13.99
C GLU A 224 3.59 -0.97 -13.64
N ASN A 225 2.36 -1.13 -13.12
CA ASN A 225 1.81 -2.41 -12.69
C ASN A 225 0.99 -3.16 -13.76
N ALA A 226 0.93 -2.64 -14.99
CA ALA A 226 0.12 -3.18 -16.08
C ALA A 226 -1.35 -3.42 -15.68
N VAL A 227 -1.93 -2.48 -14.92
CA VAL A 227 -3.30 -2.56 -14.43
C VAL A 227 -4.28 -2.57 -15.61
N ARG A 228 -5.29 -3.43 -15.52
CA ARG A 228 -6.40 -3.47 -16.48
C ARG A 228 -7.66 -3.02 -15.77
N ILE A 229 -8.15 -1.84 -16.13
CA ILE A 229 -9.42 -1.31 -15.62
C ILE A 229 -10.54 -1.86 -16.51
N PRO A 230 -11.51 -2.61 -15.97
CA PRO A 230 -12.66 -3.06 -16.73
C PRO A 230 -13.45 -1.85 -17.26
N ALA A 231 -13.94 -1.93 -18.51
CA ALA A 231 -14.76 -0.87 -19.11
C ALA A 231 -16.14 -0.71 -18.44
N ARG A 232 -16.55 -1.67 -17.61
CA ARG A 232 -17.84 -1.69 -16.94
C ARG A 232 -17.68 -2.06 -15.47
N ASN A 233 -18.32 -1.27 -14.61
CA ASN A 233 -18.48 -1.57 -13.19
C ASN A 233 -19.83 -2.27 -12.98
N PRO A 234 -19.88 -3.54 -12.52
CA PRO A 234 -21.15 -4.20 -12.27
C PRO A 234 -21.86 -3.59 -11.06
N VAL A 235 -23.18 -3.47 -11.15
CA VAL A 235 -24.01 -3.12 -9.99
C VAL A 235 -24.49 -4.42 -9.35
N GLY A 236 -24.47 -4.52 -8.03
CA GLY A 236 -24.81 -5.77 -7.36
C GLY A 236 -25.46 -5.62 -6.00
N TRP A 237 -25.97 -6.75 -5.52
CA TRP A 237 -26.42 -6.94 -4.14
C TRP A 237 -25.37 -7.72 -3.35
N SER A 238 -25.15 -7.37 -2.08
CA SER A 238 -24.29 -8.10 -1.14
C SER A 238 -25.05 -8.39 0.15
N SER A 239 -24.82 -9.58 0.72
CA SER A 239 -25.46 -10.02 1.96
C SER A 239 -24.87 -9.37 3.22
N TRP A 240 -23.60 -8.93 3.18
CA TRP A 240 -22.82 -8.63 4.39
C TRP A 240 -23.46 -7.56 5.27
N TYR A 241 -23.83 -6.42 4.70
CA TYR A 241 -24.25 -5.22 5.44
C TYR A 241 -25.69 -5.28 6.00
N GLN A 242 -26.36 -6.42 5.86
CA GLN A 242 -27.67 -6.69 6.46
C GLN A 242 -27.65 -7.93 7.35
N TYR A 243 -27.01 -8.99 6.87
CA TYR A 243 -27.08 -10.31 7.52
C TYR A 243 -25.82 -10.67 8.30
N PHE A 244 -24.67 -10.07 7.97
CA PHE A 244 -23.35 -10.46 8.49
C PHE A 244 -23.18 -11.99 8.44
N SER A 245 -22.56 -12.59 9.44
CA SER A 245 -22.38 -14.05 9.56
C SER A 245 -23.68 -14.84 9.79
N ASN A 246 -24.80 -14.16 10.07
CA ASN A 246 -26.09 -14.81 10.35
C ASN A 246 -26.89 -15.16 9.09
N LEU A 247 -26.33 -14.94 7.90
CA LEU A 247 -26.99 -15.26 6.63
C LEU A 247 -27.49 -16.71 6.56
N GLN A 248 -28.76 -16.90 6.19
CA GLN A 248 -29.36 -18.22 5.96
C GLN A 248 -29.65 -18.44 4.46
N TRP A 249 -29.89 -19.69 4.08
CA TRP A 249 -30.20 -20.04 2.70
C TRP A 249 -31.51 -19.39 2.22
N GLU A 250 -32.50 -19.32 3.11
CA GLU A 250 -33.82 -18.74 2.84
C GLU A 250 -33.72 -17.23 2.57
N ASP A 251 -32.78 -16.54 3.21
CA ASP A 251 -32.50 -15.12 2.96
C ASP A 251 -31.98 -14.91 1.54
N VAL A 252 -31.10 -15.81 1.07
CA VAL A 252 -30.59 -15.78 -0.30
C VAL A 252 -31.72 -15.96 -1.30
N GLU A 253 -32.57 -16.98 -1.12
CA GLU A 253 -33.71 -17.24 -2.01
C GLU A 253 -34.69 -16.05 -2.05
N LYS A 254 -35.02 -15.49 -0.89
CA LYS A 254 -35.90 -14.33 -0.77
C LYS A 254 -35.32 -13.12 -1.50
N ASN A 255 -34.09 -12.74 -1.19
CA ASN A 255 -33.47 -11.53 -1.76
C ASN A 255 -33.20 -11.69 -3.24
N LEU A 256 -32.88 -12.89 -3.72
CA LEU A 256 -32.67 -13.13 -5.14
C LEU A 256 -33.95 -12.93 -5.97
N ARG A 257 -35.11 -13.36 -5.46
CA ARG A 257 -36.41 -13.08 -6.10
C ARG A 257 -36.69 -11.57 -6.15
N LEU A 258 -36.58 -10.88 -5.01
CA LEU A 258 -36.80 -9.43 -4.92
C LEU A 258 -35.84 -8.65 -5.85
N ALA A 259 -34.57 -9.06 -5.88
CA ALA A 259 -33.54 -8.52 -6.75
C ALA A 259 -33.87 -8.68 -8.25
N ARG A 260 -34.76 -9.60 -8.63
CA ARG A 260 -35.23 -9.77 -10.02
C ARG A 260 -36.52 -9.05 -10.33
N GLU A 261 -37.33 -8.76 -9.32
CA GLU A 261 -38.62 -8.09 -9.51
C GLU A 261 -38.47 -6.58 -9.70
N GLY A 262 -37.47 -5.94 -9.08
CA GLY A 262 -37.43 -4.48 -9.02
C GLY A 262 -36.06 -3.81 -9.17
N PHE A 263 -34.96 -4.58 -9.29
CA PHE A 263 -33.61 -4.00 -9.22
C PHE A 263 -32.73 -4.37 -10.43
N PRO A 264 -31.96 -3.40 -10.97
CA PRO A 264 -31.08 -3.63 -12.11
C PRO A 264 -29.72 -4.21 -11.69
N PHE A 265 -29.70 -5.25 -10.85
CA PHE A 265 -28.43 -5.83 -10.41
C PHE A 265 -27.86 -6.82 -11.44
N ASP A 266 -26.59 -6.62 -11.79
CA ASP A 266 -25.78 -7.55 -12.60
C ASP A 266 -25.27 -8.73 -11.77
N VAL A 267 -24.89 -8.43 -10.52
CA VAL A 267 -24.22 -9.37 -9.61
C VAL A 267 -25.09 -9.61 -8.38
N PHE A 268 -25.16 -10.87 -7.98
CA PHE A 268 -25.68 -11.25 -6.67
C PHE A 268 -24.56 -11.92 -5.89
N GLN A 269 -24.04 -11.20 -4.89
CA GLN A 269 -22.93 -11.65 -4.06
C GLN A 269 -23.46 -12.24 -2.76
N VAL A 270 -23.03 -13.47 -2.46
CA VAL A 270 -23.09 -14.04 -1.12
C VAL A 270 -21.73 -13.84 -0.46
N ASP A 271 -21.69 -13.04 0.60
CA ASP A 271 -20.51 -12.72 1.41
C ASP A 271 -20.25 -13.79 2.50
N ASP A 272 -19.29 -13.52 3.40
CA ASP A 272 -18.97 -14.35 4.58
C ASP A 272 -20.24 -14.72 5.37
N GLY A 273 -20.31 -16.00 5.72
CA GLY A 273 -21.39 -16.62 6.49
C GLY A 273 -21.98 -17.86 5.82
N PHE A 274 -21.49 -18.29 4.65
CA PHE A 274 -21.93 -19.54 4.00
C PHE A 274 -21.01 -20.73 4.33
N GLU A 275 -19.73 -20.44 4.52
CA GLU A 275 -18.66 -21.38 4.76
C GLU A 275 -18.80 -22.04 6.14
N LYS A 276 -18.24 -23.23 6.26
CA LYS A 276 -18.21 -23.94 7.55
C LYS A 276 -17.26 -23.26 8.55
N ASP A 277 -16.09 -22.84 8.08
CA ASP A 277 -15.06 -22.17 8.88
C ASP A 277 -14.08 -21.42 7.95
N ILE A 278 -13.28 -20.50 8.49
CA ILE A 278 -12.25 -19.76 7.75
C ILE A 278 -11.20 -20.74 7.24
N GLY A 279 -11.16 -20.94 5.92
CA GLY A 279 -10.28 -21.91 5.26
C GLY A 279 -11.03 -23.06 4.59
N ASP A 280 -12.25 -23.38 5.04
CA ASP A 280 -13.11 -24.45 4.52
C ASP A 280 -14.04 -23.95 3.40
N TRP A 281 -13.49 -23.23 2.42
CA TRP A 281 -14.27 -22.46 1.43
C TRP A 281 -15.21 -23.27 0.53
N LEU A 282 -15.00 -24.58 0.40
CA LEU A 282 -15.83 -25.46 -0.43
C LEU A 282 -16.89 -26.22 0.38
N THR A 283 -16.83 -26.12 1.70
CA THR A 283 -17.74 -26.78 2.63
C THR A 283 -18.63 -25.72 3.25
N THR A 284 -19.93 -25.87 3.10
CA THR A 284 -20.90 -24.93 3.68
C THR A 284 -21.22 -25.29 5.13
N LYS A 285 -21.62 -24.30 5.93
CA LYS A 285 -22.10 -24.54 7.30
C LYS A 285 -23.39 -25.36 7.30
N ASP A 286 -23.70 -25.93 8.45
CA ASP A 286 -24.95 -26.65 8.67
C ASP A 286 -26.16 -25.78 8.34
N GLY A 287 -27.14 -26.34 7.62
CA GLY A 287 -28.32 -25.62 7.14
C GLY A 287 -28.12 -24.81 5.85
N PHE A 288 -26.87 -24.61 5.41
CA PHE A 288 -26.59 -23.94 4.14
C PHE A 288 -26.31 -24.97 3.04
N ARG A 289 -26.93 -24.79 1.86
CA ARG A 289 -26.80 -25.76 0.76
C ARG A 289 -25.41 -25.68 0.10
N PRO A 290 -24.94 -26.76 -0.55
CA PRO A 290 -23.63 -26.78 -1.22
C PRO A 290 -23.48 -25.66 -2.25
N LEU A 291 -22.25 -25.14 -2.39
CA LEU A 291 -21.92 -24.06 -3.33
C LEU A 291 -22.38 -24.27 -4.79
N PRO A 292 -22.33 -25.48 -5.38
CA PRO A 292 -22.87 -25.70 -6.72
C PRO A 292 -24.36 -25.37 -6.83
N ASP A 293 -25.13 -25.62 -5.78
CA ASP A 293 -26.56 -25.32 -5.76
C ASP A 293 -26.79 -23.81 -5.60
N LEU A 294 -25.94 -23.11 -4.85
CA LEU A 294 -25.95 -21.65 -4.77
C LEU A 294 -25.69 -21.01 -6.14
N ALA A 295 -24.64 -21.44 -6.83
CA ALA A 295 -24.30 -20.93 -8.14
C ALA A 295 -25.42 -21.18 -9.16
N ARG A 296 -26.03 -22.38 -9.13
CA ARG A 296 -27.20 -22.71 -9.97
C ARG A 296 -28.41 -21.85 -9.64
N LEU A 297 -28.69 -21.61 -8.36
CA LEU A 297 -29.81 -20.77 -7.93
C LEU A 297 -29.66 -19.35 -8.50
N ILE A 298 -28.49 -18.74 -8.32
CA ILE A 298 -28.18 -17.37 -8.78
C ILE A 298 -28.24 -17.28 -10.31
N THR A 299 -27.60 -18.22 -11.01
CA THR A 299 -27.54 -18.20 -12.49
C THR A 299 -28.90 -18.48 -13.15
N ARG A 300 -29.76 -19.32 -12.56
CA ARG A 300 -31.16 -19.49 -13.02
C ARG A 300 -31.95 -18.20 -12.97
N HIS A 301 -31.63 -17.32 -12.04
CA HIS A 301 -32.20 -15.98 -11.94
C HIS A 301 -31.47 -14.97 -12.83
N ARG A 302 -30.59 -15.39 -13.76
CA ARG A 302 -29.87 -14.50 -14.69
C ARG A 302 -29.00 -13.44 -13.99
N CYS A 303 -28.53 -13.73 -12.77
CA CYS A 303 -27.49 -12.97 -12.10
C CYS A 303 -26.13 -13.63 -12.33
N VAL A 304 -25.07 -12.83 -12.36
CA VAL A 304 -23.71 -13.36 -12.20
C VAL A 304 -23.51 -13.68 -10.72
N ALA A 305 -23.20 -14.94 -10.42
CA ALA A 305 -22.81 -15.36 -9.08
C ALA A 305 -21.40 -14.84 -8.78
N PHE A 306 -21.25 -14.12 -7.67
CA PHE A 306 -19.96 -13.70 -7.15
C PHE A 306 -19.82 -14.22 -5.72
N LEU A 307 -18.76 -14.98 -5.48
CA LEU A 307 -18.32 -15.39 -4.14
C LEU A 307 -17.04 -14.60 -3.83
N PRO A 308 -16.83 -14.14 -2.59
CA PRO A 308 -15.69 -13.33 -2.21
C PRO A 308 -14.34 -14.00 -2.53
N CYS A 309 -13.30 -13.16 -2.55
CA CYS A 309 -11.99 -13.36 -3.18
C CYS A 309 -11.17 -14.61 -2.80
N HIS A 310 -11.57 -15.41 -1.81
CA HIS A 310 -10.78 -16.57 -1.36
C HIS A 310 -10.92 -17.81 -2.25
N LEU A 311 -11.96 -17.90 -3.10
CA LEU A 311 -12.20 -19.04 -4.00
C LEU A 311 -11.54 -18.91 -5.39
N LYS A 312 -11.13 -17.70 -5.81
CA LYS A 312 -10.56 -17.50 -7.15
C LYS A 312 -9.19 -18.18 -7.34
N ARG A 313 -8.43 -18.46 -6.26
CA ARG A 313 -7.12 -19.12 -6.35
C ARG A 313 -7.17 -20.65 -6.36
N THR A 314 -8.24 -21.27 -5.85
CA THR A 314 -8.32 -22.74 -5.80
C THR A 314 -8.71 -23.36 -7.16
N GLN A 315 -9.46 -22.66 -8.01
CA GLN A 315 -9.80 -23.19 -9.35
C GLN A 315 -8.64 -23.17 -10.36
N ALA A 316 -7.68 -22.23 -10.23
CA ALA A 316 -6.51 -22.18 -11.11
C ALA A 316 -5.51 -23.33 -10.90
N ALA A 317 -5.58 -24.03 -9.75
CA ALA A 317 -4.75 -25.19 -9.46
C ALA A 317 -5.32 -26.50 -10.04
N SER A 318 -6.64 -26.59 -10.25
CA SER A 318 -7.28 -27.83 -10.73
C SER A 318 -7.26 -27.99 -12.25
N SER A 319 -7.02 -26.93 -13.03
CA SER A 319 -6.98 -26.99 -14.50
C SER A 319 -5.61 -27.34 -15.08
N ARG A 320 -4.62 -27.70 -14.24
CA ARG A 320 -3.31 -28.23 -14.66
C ARG A 320 -3.13 -29.72 -14.37
N LEU A 321 -4.17 -30.42 -13.93
CA LEU A 321 -4.16 -31.86 -13.63
C LEU A 321 -5.34 -32.61 -14.27
N SER A 322 -5.74 -32.21 -15.48
CA SER A 322 -6.60 -33.01 -16.37
C SER A 322 -6.09 -32.93 -17.79
#